data_AF-A0A3N6FI12-F1
#
_entry.id   AF-A0A3N6FI12-F1
#
_cell.length_a   1.000
_cell.length_b   1.000
_cell.length_c   1.000
_cell.angle_alpha   90.00
_cell.angle_beta   90.00
_cell.angle_gamma   90.00
#
_symmetry.space_group_name_H-M   'P 1'
#
loop_
_entity.id
_entity.type
_entity.pdbx_description
1 polymer ?
#
loop_
_entity_poly.entity_id
_entity_poly.type
_entity_poly.pdbx_seq_one_letter_code
_entity_poly.pdbx_strand_id
1 'polypeptide(L)'
;MSPVRRCSRTACGRPAVATLTYVYADSTAVLGPLATYAEPHCYDLCAEHSERLTAPRGWEVVRLSDPSAPTRPSGDDLEALANAVREAARPQDRGTDGRGSGPHAADPMEVARRGHLRVLRSPDS
;
A
#
# COMPACT_ATOMS: atom_id res chain seq x y z
N MET A 1 9.11 -20.87 9.64
CA MET A 1 9.77 -20.26 8.46
C MET A 1 9.89 -21.32 7.40
N SER A 2 9.20 -21.17 6.27
CA SER A 2 9.37 -22.09 5.14
C SER A 2 10.78 -21.92 4.57
N PRO A 3 11.52 -23.00 4.28
CA PRO A 3 12.88 -22.89 3.76
C PRO A 3 12.88 -22.09 2.46
N VAL A 4 13.82 -21.15 2.32
CA VAL A 4 14.00 -20.36 1.10
C VAL A 4 14.35 -21.32 -0.03
N ARG A 5 13.46 -21.43 -1.01
CA ARG A 5 13.69 -22.28 -2.19
C ARG A 5 14.83 -21.72 -3.01
N ARG A 6 15.70 -22.61 -3.46
CA ARG A 6 16.89 -22.28 -4.24
C ARG A 6 16.65 -22.56 -5.71
N CYS A 7 17.40 -21.86 -6.55
CA CYS A 7 17.37 -22.08 -7.98
C CYS A 7 17.72 -23.53 -8.35
N SER A 8 16.93 -24.16 -9.23
CA SER A 8 17.14 -25.52 -9.72
C SER A 8 18.33 -25.67 -10.68
N ARG A 9 18.91 -24.56 -11.18
CA ARG A 9 20.12 -24.61 -12.01
C ARG A 9 21.30 -25.15 -11.20
N THR A 10 22.03 -26.08 -11.80
CA THR A 10 23.23 -26.67 -11.20
C THR A 10 24.22 -25.58 -10.77
N ALA A 11 24.82 -25.76 -9.58
CA ALA A 11 25.72 -24.79 -8.94
C ALA A 11 25.14 -23.40 -8.62
N CYS A 12 23.84 -23.16 -8.81
CA CYS A 12 23.21 -21.89 -8.46
C CYS A 12 22.62 -21.94 -7.05
N GLY A 13 23.26 -21.27 -6.08
CA GLY A 13 22.76 -21.19 -4.70
C GLY A 13 21.72 -20.09 -4.44
N ARG A 14 21.38 -19.27 -5.44
CA ARG A 14 20.55 -18.07 -5.28
C ARG A 14 19.08 -18.38 -4.94
N PRO A 15 18.39 -17.50 -4.21
CA PRO A 15 16.97 -17.65 -3.93
C PRO A 15 16.16 -17.65 -5.23
N ALA A 16 15.18 -18.54 -5.31
CA ALA A 16 14.24 -18.56 -6.42
C ALA A 16 13.18 -17.46 -6.28
N VAL A 17 12.73 -16.92 -7.41
CA VAL A 17 11.71 -15.87 -7.52
C VAL A 17 10.64 -16.18 -8.57
N ALA A 18 10.87 -17.20 -9.40
CA ALA A 18 9.96 -17.62 -10.45
C ALA A 18 9.92 -19.16 -10.51
N THR A 19 8.80 -19.71 -10.99
CA THR A 19 8.65 -21.13 -11.24
C THR A 19 8.43 -21.35 -12.74
N LEU A 20 9.18 -22.30 -13.31
CA LEU A 20 9.14 -22.72 -14.70
C LEU A 20 8.47 -24.09 -14.82
N THR A 21 7.51 -24.20 -15.74
CA THR A 21 6.84 -25.45 -16.10
C THR A 21 6.92 -25.66 -17.61
N TYR A 22 7.20 -26.91 -18.02
CA TYR A 22 7.18 -27.31 -19.42
C TYR A 22 5.87 -28.06 -19.73
N VAL A 23 5.08 -27.51 -20.65
CA VAL A 23 3.88 -28.13 -21.20
C VAL A 23 4.24 -28.76 -22.54
N TYR A 24 4.66 -30.03 -22.49
CA TYR A 24 5.19 -30.74 -23.66
C TYR A 24 4.18 -30.90 -24.80
N ALA A 25 2.91 -31.13 -24.47
CA ALA A 25 1.84 -31.28 -25.46
C ALA A 25 1.71 -30.06 -26.38
N ASP A 26 1.91 -28.86 -25.80
CA ASP A 26 1.78 -27.59 -26.49
C ASP A 26 3.13 -27.03 -26.95
N SER A 27 4.24 -27.71 -26.62
CA SER A 27 5.60 -27.20 -26.79
C SER A 27 5.80 -25.82 -26.14
N THR A 28 5.33 -25.65 -24.90
CA THR A 28 5.35 -24.35 -24.22
C THR A 28 6.13 -24.39 -22.91
N ALA A 29 6.95 -23.38 -22.68
CA ALA A 29 7.65 -23.12 -21.43
C ALA A 29 6.95 -21.94 -20.72
N VAL A 30 6.23 -22.22 -19.63
CA VAL A 30 5.51 -21.22 -18.84
C VAL A 30 6.38 -20.82 -17.66
N LEU A 31 6.72 -19.54 -17.60
CA LEU A 31 7.41 -18.94 -16.46
C LEU A 31 6.44 -18.03 -15.72
N GLY A 32 6.18 -18.34 -14.46
CA GLY A 32 5.31 -17.54 -13.59
C GLY A 32 5.98 -17.11 -12.29
N PRO A 33 5.24 -16.38 -11.44
CA PRO A 33 5.67 -16.08 -10.08
C PRO A 33 6.04 -17.36 -9.33
N LEU A 34 6.90 -17.23 -8.31
CA LEU A 34 7.29 -18.38 -7.49
C LEU A 34 6.05 -19.05 -6.88
N ALA A 35 5.77 -20.30 -7.27
CA ALA A 35 4.56 -21.02 -6.87
C ALA A 35 4.45 -21.12 -5.34
N THR A 36 3.29 -20.94 -4.71
CA THR A 36 3.17 -20.91 -3.23
C THR A 36 3.77 -22.14 -2.54
N TYR A 37 3.68 -23.31 -3.19
CA TYR A 37 4.22 -24.57 -2.72
C TYR A 37 5.23 -25.15 -3.73
N ALA A 38 6.10 -26.03 -3.25
CA ALA A 38 7.00 -26.77 -4.14
C ALA A 38 6.20 -27.86 -4.86
N GLU A 39 6.06 -27.72 -6.18
CA GLU A 39 5.36 -28.71 -7.00
C GLU A 39 6.33 -29.71 -7.63
N PRO A 40 6.00 -31.02 -7.63
CA PRO A 40 6.76 -31.99 -8.40
C PRO A 40 6.61 -31.65 -9.89
N HIS A 41 7.72 -31.70 -10.64
CA HIS A 41 7.83 -31.36 -12.07
C HIS A 41 7.97 -29.87 -12.43
N CYS A 42 8.10 -29.00 -11.44
CA CYS A 42 8.42 -27.58 -11.64
C CYS A 42 9.90 -27.28 -11.36
N TYR A 43 10.41 -26.21 -11.98
CA TYR A 43 11.78 -25.73 -11.77
C TYR A 43 11.75 -24.30 -11.22
N ASP A 44 12.30 -24.12 -10.03
CA ASP A 44 12.37 -22.81 -9.39
C ASP A 44 13.63 -22.08 -9.87
N LEU A 45 13.48 -20.86 -10.39
CA LEU A 45 14.57 -20.07 -10.98
C LEU A 45 14.78 -18.77 -10.21
N CYS A 46 16.04 -18.38 -10.04
CA CYS A 46 16.38 -17.03 -9.56
C CYS A 46 16.18 -16.00 -10.68
N ALA A 47 16.15 -14.70 -10.32
CA ALA A 47 15.89 -13.60 -11.25
C ALA A 47 16.74 -13.69 -12.53
N GLU A 48 18.06 -13.82 -12.39
CA GLU A 48 18.96 -13.91 -13.55
C GLU A 48 18.66 -15.14 -14.44
N HIS A 49 18.41 -16.31 -13.84
CA HIS A 49 18.14 -17.52 -14.62
C HIS A 49 16.76 -17.50 -15.26
N SER A 50 15.78 -16.86 -14.64
CA SER A 50 14.48 -16.63 -15.26
C SER A 50 14.57 -15.68 -16.45
N GLU A 51 15.41 -14.64 -16.38
CA GLU A 51 15.62 -13.68 -17.48
C GLU A 51 16.36 -14.33 -18.64
N ARG A 52 17.43 -15.08 -18.35
CA ARG A 52 18.27 -15.74 -19.36
C ARG A 52 17.72 -17.06 -19.90
N LEU A 53 16.57 -17.52 -19.38
CA LEU A 53 15.93 -18.74 -19.85
C LEU A 53 15.62 -18.66 -21.34
N THR A 54 16.04 -19.67 -22.09
CA THR A 54 15.69 -19.86 -23.51
C THR A 54 15.01 -21.21 -23.66
N ALA A 55 13.90 -21.26 -24.39
CA ALA A 55 13.20 -22.50 -24.67
C ALA A 55 13.87 -23.29 -25.82
N PRO A 56 13.58 -24.60 -25.94
CA PRO A 56 14.00 -25.39 -27.09
C PRO A 56 13.49 -24.79 -28.42
N ARG A 57 14.10 -25.20 -29.54
CA ARG A 57 13.68 -24.74 -30.86
C ARG A 57 12.23 -25.17 -31.13
N GLY A 58 11.42 -24.22 -31.60
CA GLY A 58 10.00 -24.45 -31.89
C GLY A 58 9.09 -24.41 -30.66
N TRP A 59 9.63 -24.07 -29.48
CA TRP A 59 8.83 -23.89 -28.26
C TRP A 59 8.49 -22.42 -28.02
N GLU A 60 7.32 -22.17 -27.45
CA GLU A 60 6.90 -20.84 -27.01
C GLU A 60 7.31 -20.59 -25.55
N VAL A 61 7.72 -19.36 -25.22
CA VAL A 61 7.96 -18.93 -23.84
C VAL A 61 6.84 -17.98 -23.42
N VAL A 62 6.03 -18.41 -22.46
CA VAL A 62 4.97 -17.58 -21.87
C VAL A 62 5.44 -17.07 -20.51
N ARG A 63 5.57 -15.75 -20.37
CA ARG A 63 5.92 -15.11 -19.09
C ARG A 63 4.67 -14.51 -18.48
N LEU A 64 4.22 -15.10 -17.37
CA LEU A 64 3.09 -14.60 -16.61
C LEU A 64 3.58 -13.46 -15.72
N SER A 65 3.02 -12.26 -15.91
CA SER A 65 3.19 -11.17 -14.96
C SER A 65 2.41 -11.51 -13.69
N ASP A 66 2.96 -11.22 -12.52
CA ASP A 66 2.24 -11.38 -11.27
C ASP A 66 1.16 -10.28 -11.17
N PRO A 67 -0.15 -10.60 -11.31
CA PRO A 67 -1.19 -9.59 -11.15
C PRO A 67 -1.39 -9.19 -9.67
N SER A 68 -0.84 -9.98 -8.73
CA SER A 68 -0.91 -9.73 -7.30
C SER A 68 0.28 -8.93 -6.79
N ALA A 69 1.33 -8.73 -7.60
CA ALA A 69 2.41 -7.83 -7.23
C ALA A 69 1.81 -6.43 -7.02
N PRO A 70 2.09 -5.77 -5.89
CA PRO A 70 1.56 -4.44 -5.65
C PRO A 70 2.04 -3.53 -6.78
N THR A 71 1.10 -3.04 -7.60
CA THR A 71 1.39 -2.03 -8.61
C THR A 71 2.01 -0.85 -7.89
N ARG A 72 3.21 -0.45 -8.31
CA ARG A 72 3.85 0.75 -7.77
C ARG A 72 2.89 1.93 -8.01
N PRO A 73 2.47 2.68 -6.98
CA PRO A 73 1.63 3.85 -7.17
C PRO A 73 2.32 4.82 -8.14
N SER A 74 1.55 5.38 -9.06
CA SER A 74 2.05 6.43 -9.94
C SER A 74 2.33 7.70 -9.13
N GLY A 75 3.06 8.66 -9.72
CA GLY A 75 3.30 9.94 -9.07
C GLY A 75 2.00 10.70 -8.73
N ASP A 76 1.00 10.59 -9.61
CA ASP A 76 -0.33 11.18 -9.43
C ASP A 76 -1.07 10.54 -8.26
N ASP A 77 -1.02 9.20 -8.14
CA ASP A 77 -1.63 8.47 -7.01
C ASP A 77 -1.04 8.93 -5.67
N LEU A 78 0.27 9.17 -5.62
CA LEU A 78 0.95 9.65 -4.41
C LEU A 78 0.52 11.08 -4.06
N GLU A 79 0.36 11.95 -5.07
CA GLU A 79 -0.13 13.31 -4.88
C GLU A 79 -1.58 13.34 -4.39
N ALA A 80 -2.44 12.52 -4.99
CA ALA A 80 -3.85 12.36 -4.61
C ALA A 80 -3.98 11.89 -3.16
N LEU A 81 -3.20 10.89 -2.73
CA LEU A 81 -3.17 10.41 -1.35
C LEU A 81 -2.68 11.49 -0.38
N ALA A 82 -1.63 12.23 -0.73
CA ALA A 82 -1.13 13.33 0.09
C ALA A 82 -2.21 14.41 0.28
N ASN A 83 -2.98 14.70 -0.76
CA ASN A 83 -4.11 15.63 -0.68
C ASN A 83 -5.25 15.09 0.20
N ALA A 84 -5.64 13.84 0.00
CA ALA A 84 -6.67 13.20 0.80
C ALA A 84 -6.33 13.19 2.30
N VAL A 85 -5.06 12.92 2.66
CA VAL A 85 -4.60 12.98 4.06
C VAL A 85 -4.68 14.40 4.63
N ARG A 86 -4.30 15.43 3.84
CA ARG A 86 -4.44 16.84 4.28
C ARG A 86 -5.89 17.22 4.54
N GLU A 87 -6.80 16.84 3.65
CA GLU A 87 -8.23 17.12 3.82
C GLU A 87 -8.82 16.32 4.99
N ALA A 88 -8.42 15.06 5.18
CA ALA A 88 -8.87 14.24 6.31
C ALA A 88 -8.34 14.74 7.66
N ALA A 89 -7.15 15.34 7.69
CA ALA A 89 -6.56 15.94 8.89
C ALA A 89 -7.09 17.35 9.19
N ARG A 90 -7.89 17.93 8.30
CA ARG A 90 -8.51 19.23 8.52
C ARG A 90 -9.46 19.10 9.72
N PRO A 91 -9.36 19.98 10.74
CA PRO A 91 -10.29 19.99 11.85
C PRO A 91 -11.71 20.11 11.29
N GLN A 92 -12.51 19.07 11.44
CA GLN A 92 -13.94 19.19 11.15
C GLN A 92 -14.47 20.16 12.17
N ASP A 93 -14.82 21.37 11.73
CA ASP A 93 -15.63 22.28 12.51
C ASP A 93 -17.03 21.66 12.65
N ARG A 94 -17.13 20.64 13.52
CA ARG A 94 -18.41 20.09 13.95
C ARG A 94 -19.01 21.10 14.92
N GLY A 95 -19.54 22.18 14.35
CA GLY A 95 -20.24 23.21 15.11
C GLY A 95 -20.65 24.39 14.25
N THR A 96 -21.96 24.44 13.97
CA THR A 96 -22.74 25.68 13.79
C THR A 96 -22.93 26.24 12.37
N ASP A 97 -23.61 25.47 11.53
CA ASP A 97 -24.57 26.04 10.57
C ASP A 97 -25.78 26.57 11.35
N GLY A 98 -25.52 27.65 12.05
CA GLY A 98 -26.38 28.21 13.06
C GLY A 98 -25.74 29.47 13.63
N ARG A 99 -25.69 30.49 12.76
CA ARG A 99 -25.76 31.93 13.09
C ARG A 99 -24.43 32.70 13.14
N GLY A 100 -24.33 33.66 12.23
CA GLY A 100 -23.96 35.05 12.53
C GLY A 100 -22.53 35.34 12.99
N SER A 101 -21.83 36.11 12.14
CA SER A 101 -20.84 37.14 12.48
C SER A 101 -19.96 36.99 13.73
N GLY A 102 -18.65 36.90 13.47
CA GLY A 102 -17.67 37.78 14.10
C GLY A 102 -17.26 37.48 15.55
N PRO A 103 -16.15 38.08 16.01
CA PRO A 103 -15.20 37.48 16.93
C PRO A 103 -15.75 37.35 18.34
N HIS A 104 -15.42 36.26 19.03
CA HIS A 104 -15.75 36.08 20.45
C HIS A 104 -15.02 37.13 21.28
N ALA A 105 -15.70 38.26 21.50
CA ALA A 105 -15.38 39.26 22.49
C ALA A 105 -15.42 38.64 23.90
N ALA A 106 -14.51 39.13 24.73
CA ALA A 106 -14.17 38.68 26.07
C ALA A 106 -15.33 38.16 26.94
N ASP A 107 -15.12 36.97 27.50
CA ASP A 107 -15.95 36.34 28.53
C ASP A 107 -16.04 37.26 29.78
N PRO A 108 -17.24 37.55 30.34
CA PRO A 108 -17.36 38.46 31.47
C PRO A 108 -16.73 37.87 32.75
N MET A 109 -15.67 38.52 33.24
CA MET A 109 -14.96 38.13 34.45
C MET A 109 -15.75 38.48 35.72
N GLU A 110 -16.01 37.48 36.57
CA GLU A 110 -16.71 37.64 37.85
C GLU A 110 -15.87 38.45 38.83
N VAL A 111 -16.42 39.55 39.35
CA VAL A 111 -15.67 40.51 40.17
C VAL A 111 -15.90 40.29 41.67
N ALA A 112 -17.04 39.71 42.07
CA ALA A 112 -17.31 39.34 43.45
C ALA A 112 -18.45 38.33 43.59
N ARG A 113 -18.34 37.45 44.61
CA ARG A 113 -19.36 36.50 45.03
C ARG A 113 -19.75 36.77 46.49
N ARG A 114 -21.05 36.98 46.75
CA ARG A 114 -21.61 37.02 48.12
C ARG A 114 -22.73 35.99 48.22
N GLY A 115 -22.39 34.84 48.81
CA GLY A 115 -23.30 33.70 48.90
C GLY A 115 -23.62 33.10 47.52
N HIS A 116 -24.91 32.93 47.23
CA HIS A 116 -25.40 32.39 45.95
C HIS A 116 -25.59 33.48 44.87
N LEU A 117 -25.34 34.75 45.19
CA LEU A 117 -25.45 35.85 44.24
C LEU A 117 -24.09 36.12 43.57
N ARG A 118 -24.09 36.09 42.24
CA ARG A 118 -22.93 36.31 41.35
C ARG A 118 -23.11 37.64 40.62
N VAL A 119 -22.17 38.58 40.79
CA VAL A 119 -22.20 39.88 40.10
C VAL A 119 -21.20 39.86 38.94
N LEU A 120 -21.72 40.02 37.73
CA LEU A 120 -20.93 40.12 36.50
C LEU A 120 -20.85 41.59 36.07
N ARG A 121 -19.66 42.07 35.70
CA ARG A 121 -19.52 43.37 35.01
C ARG A 121 -19.53 43.12 33.51
N SER A 122 -20.43 43.77 32.81
CA SER A 122 -20.41 43.84 31.35
C SER A 122 -19.29 44.80 30.91
N PRO A 123 -18.53 44.47 29.85
CA PRO A 123 -17.54 45.37 29.30
C PRO A 123 -18.21 46.40 28.39
N ASP A 124 -18.81 47.43 28.99
CA ASP A 124 -18.85 48.83 28.51
C ASP A 124 -19.63 49.66 29.55
N SER A 125 -19.12 50.86 29.88
CA SER A 125 -19.69 51.77 30.90
C SER A 125 -20.93 52.52 30.41
#